data_AF-A0A7C5DIA7-F1
#
_entry.id   AF-A0A7C5DIA7-F1
#
_cell.length_a   1.000
_cell.length_b   1.000
_cell.length_c   1.000
_cell.angle_alpha   90.00
_cell.angle_beta   90.00
_cell.angle_gamma   90.00
#
_symmetry.space_group_name_H-M   'P 1'
#
loop_
_entity.id
_entity.type
_entity.pdbx_description
1 polymer ?
#
loop_
_entity_poly.entity_id
_entity_poly.type
_entity_poly.pdbx_seq_one_letter_code
_entity_poly.pdbx_strand_id
1 'polypeptide(L)' 'MIEKHIRMNLTLPESIANELSQIAAELNDKKSRIVAKALELYFDELDGQIAEQRLKELESGKTELIDAEVVWKELGI' A
#
# COMPACT_ATOMS: atom_id res chain seq x y z
N MET A 1 14.98 -11.50 4.75
CA MET A 1 13.86 -12.33 5.24
C MET A 1 13.20 -12.95 4.02
N ILE A 2 12.78 -14.22 4.05
CA ILE A 2 12.04 -14.82 2.93
C ILE A 2 10.62 -14.24 2.98
N GLU A 3 10.25 -13.52 1.94
CA GLU A 3 8.93 -12.90 1.81
C GLU A 3 7.85 -14.00 1.73
N LYS A 4 6.86 -13.94 2.62
CA LYS A 4 5.79 -14.94 2.70
C LYS A 4 4.66 -14.54 1.76
N HIS A 5 4.55 -15.23 0.62
CA HIS A 5 3.43 -14.99 -0.30
C HIS A 5 2.12 -15.57 0.24
N ILE A 6 1.09 -14.73 0.31
CA ILE A 6 -0.27 -15.11 0.70
C ILE A 6 -1.13 -15.20 -0.58
N ARG A 7 -1.95 -16.23 -0.71
CA ARG A 7 -2.92 -16.33 -1.81
C ARG A 7 -4.14 -15.49 -1.50
N MET A 8 -4.57 -14.71 -2.49
CA MET A 8 -5.76 -13.88 -2.43
C MET A 8 -6.61 -14.12 -3.68
N ASN A 9 -7.92 -14.25 -3.50
CA ASN A 9 -8.87 -14.30 -4.60
C ASN A 9 -9.49 -12.90 -4.76
N LEU A 10 -9.49 -12.38 -5.99
CA LEU A 10 -9.98 -11.05 -6.32
C LEU A 10 -11.00 -11.15 -7.45
N THR A 11 -12.07 -10.37 -7.35
CA THR A 11 -13.05 -10.19 -8.42
C THR A 11 -12.71 -8.91 -9.16
N LEU A 12 -12.56 -8.99 -10.48
CA LEU A 12 -12.25 -7.87 -11.35
C LEU A 12 -13.31 -7.75 -12.45
N PRO A 13 -13.56 -6.54 -12.97
CA PRO A 13 -14.30 -6.39 -14.22
C PRO A 13 -13.65 -7.22 -15.34
N GLU A 14 -14.47 -7.82 -16.19
CA GLU A 14 -14.00 -8.68 -17.28
C GLU A 14 -12.99 -7.96 -18.20
N SER A 15 -13.25 -6.69 -18.52
CA SER A 15 -12.35 -5.87 -19.35
C SER A 15 -10.94 -5.80 -18.77
N ILE A 16 -10.82 -5.52 -17.46
CA ILE A 16 -9.55 -5.42 -16.75
C ILE A 16 -8.85 -6.78 -16.66
N ALA A 17 -9.60 -7.85 -16.40
CA ALA A 17 -9.03 -9.20 -16.33
C ALA A 17 -8.46 -9.66 -17.69
N ASN A 18 -9.13 -9.29 -18.79
CA ASN A 18 -8.68 -9.57 -20.14
C ASN A 18 -7.42 -8.76 -20.49
N GLU A 19 -7.42 -7.46 -20.18
CA GLU A 19 -6.26 -6.59 -20.41
C GLU A 19 -5.03 -7.04 -19.62
N LEU A 20 -5.20 -7.33 -18.32
CA LEU A 20 -4.14 -7.91 -17.48
C LEU A 20 -3.60 -9.22 -18.08
N SER A 21 -4.47 -10.02 -18.69
CA SER A 21 -4.06 -11.27 -19.33
C SER A 21 -3.23 -11.05 -20.60
N GLN A 22 -3.58 -10.05 -21.41
CA GLN A 22 -2.83 -9.66 -22.60
C GLN A 22 -1.47 -9.08 -22.24
N ILE A 23 -1.44 -8.11 -21.32
CA ILE A 23 -0.19 -7.48 -20.85
C ILE A 23 0.76 -8.53 -20.25
N ALA A 24 0.24 -9.45 -19.43
CA ALA A 24 1.04 -10.53 -18.85
C ALA A 24 1.68 -11.42 -19.93
N ALA A 25 0.93 -11.74 -20.99
CA ALA A 25 1.44 -12.55 -22.09
C ALA A 25 2.51 -11.80 -22.90
N GLU A 26 2.26 -10.53 -23.21
CA GLU A 26 3.19 -9.68 -23.99
C GLU A 26 4.51 -9.45 -23.25
N LEU A 27 4.46 -9.22 -21.95
CA LEU A 27 5.64 -9.01 -21.11
C LEU A 27 6.30 -10.32 -20.64
N ASN A 28 5.72 -11.49 -20.99
CA ASN A 28 6.12 -12.79 -20.47
C ASN A 28 6.26 -12.81 -18.93
N ASP A 29 5.28 -12.22 -18.24
CA ASP A 29 5.26 -12.09 -16.78
C ASP A 29 4.00 -12.71 -16.17
N LYS A 30 4.01 -12.94 -14.85
CA LYS A 30 2.86 -13.46 -14.12
C LYS A 30 1.89 -12.33 -13.81
N LYS A 31 0.59 -12.55 -14.08
CA LYS A 31 -0.50 -11.64 -13.69
C LYS A 31 -0.39 -11.17 -12.24
N SER A 32 -0.07 -12.10 -11.32
CA SER A 32 0.09 -11.80 -9.89
C SER A 32 1.23 -10.81 -9.60
N ARG A 33 2.31 -10.84 -10.38
CA ARG A 33 3.43 -9.89 -10.21
C ARG A 33 3.05 -8.51 -10.71
N ILE A 34 2.33 -8.44 -11.82
CA ILE A 34 1.81 -7.17 -12.35
C ILE A 34 0.82 -6.55 -11.35
N VAL A 35 -0.12 -7.35 -10.82
CA VAL A 35 -1.06 -6.88 -9.79
C VAL A 35 -0.33 -6.41 -8.53
N ALA A 36 0.69 -7.14 -8.06
CA ALA A 36 1.47 -6.73 -6.90
C ALA A 36 2.13 -5.35 -7.12
N LYS A 37 2.82 -5.16 -8.24
CA LYS A 37 3.45 -3.87 -8.59
C LYS A 37 2.44 -2.74 -8.73
N ALA A 38 1.27 -3.00 -9.32
CA ALA A 38 0.23 -1.99 -9.45
C ALA A 38 -0.33 -1.57 -8.08
N LEU A 39 -0.50 -2.53 -7.17
CA LEU A 39 -0.92 -2.24 -5.80
C LEU A 39 0.15 -1.49 -5.01
N GLU A 40 1.43 -1.85 -5.13
CA GLU A 40 2.55 -1.12 -4.51
C GLU A 40 2.55 0.35 -4.93
N LEU A 41 2.48 0.61 -6.24
CA LEU A 41 2.42 1.98 -6.77
C LEU A 41 1.20 2.76 -6.26
N TYR A 42 0.05 2.10 -6.16
CA TYR A 42 -1.15 2.75 -5.66
C TYR A 42 -1.08 3.01 -4.15
N PHE A 43 -0.47 2.10 -3.38
CA PHE A 43 -0.27 2.28 -1.95
C PHE A 43 0.69 3.41 -1.64
N ASP A 44 1.77 3.59 -2.42
CA ASP A 44 2.68 4.74 -2.28
C ASP A 44 1.92 6.08 -2.43
N GLU A 45 1.02 6.16 -3.42
CA GLU A 45 0.17 7.33 -3.64
C GLU A 45 -0.81 7.55 -2.47
N LEU A 46 -1.47 6.48 -2.01
CA LEU A 46 -2.40 6.56 -0.88
C LEU A 46 -1.69 6.94 0.42
N ASP A 47 -0.47 6.48 0.66
CA ASP A 47 0.33 6.84 1.83
C ASP A 47 0.59 8.35 1.87
N GLY A 48 0.84 8.97 0.72
CA GLY A 48 0.94 10.43 0.60
C GLY A 48 -0.35 11.14 1.00
N GLN A 49 -1.50 10.67 0.52
CA GLN A 49 -2.81 11.25 0.86
C GLN A 49 -3.15 11.10 2.35
N ILE A 50 -2.83 9.93 2.93
CA ILE A 50 -3.01 9.68 4.36
C ILE A 50 -2.10 10.60 5.18
N ALA A 51 -0.84 10.80 4.75
CA ALA A 51 0.09 11.71 5.42
C ALA A 51 -0.41 13.15 5.39
N GLU A 52 -0.95 13.63 4.26
CA GLU A 52 -1.52 14.97 4.15
C GLU A 52 -2.76 15.13 5.06
N GLN A 53 -3.61 14.11 5.13
CA GLN A 53 -4.74 14.11 6.06
C GLN A 53 -4.28 14.22 7.51
N ARG A 54 -3.29 13.41 7.91
CA ARG A 54 -2.72 13.46 9.27
C ARG A 54 -2.13 14.82 9.59
N LEU A 55 -1.47 15.47 8.63
CA LEU A 55 -0.94 16.82 8.79
C LEU A 55 -2.06 17.84 9.03
N LYS A 56 -3.16 17.79 8.27
CA LYS A 56 -4.32 18.66 8.48
C LYS A 56 -4.99 18.45 9.84
N GLU A 57 -5.05 17.21 10.30
CA GLU A 57 -5.56 16.89 11.64
C GLU A 57 -4.67 17.49 12.74
N LEU A 58 -3.35 17.49 12.54
CA LEU A 58 -2.40 18.11 13.47
C LEU A 58 -2.57 19.64 13.49
N GLU A 59 -2.63 20.27 12.32
CA GLU A 59 -2.82 21.71 12.18
C GLU A 59 -4.16 22.20 12.76
N SER A 60 -5.21 21.37 12.67
CA SER A 60 -6.52 21.67 13.26
C SER A 60 -6.64 21.30 14.74
N GLY A 61 -5.57 20.79 15.36
CA GLY A 61 -5.55 20.42 16.78
C GLY A 61 -6.35 19.16 17.13
N LYS A 62 -6.71 18.33 16.14
CA LYS A 62 -7.41 17.05 16.35
C LYS A 62 -6.47 15.91 16.74
N THR A 63 -5.18 16.07 16.47
CA THR A 63 -4.12 15.18 16.91
C THR A 63 -2.94 16.00 17.43
N GLU A 64 -2.01 15.36 18.12
CA GLU A 64 -0.87 16.00 18.75
C GLU A 64 0.42 15.23 18.43
N LEU A 65 1.55 15.94 18.50
CA LEU A 65 2.86 15.31 18.42
C LEU A 65 3.22 14.77 19.80
N ILE A 66 3.75 13.54 19.83
CA ILE A 66 4.31 12.93 21.03
C ILE A 66 5.81 12.83 20.85
N ASP A 67 6.57 13.22 21.87
CA ASP A 67 8.02 13.11 21.86
C ASP A 67 8.46 11.65 21.74
N ALA A 68 9.40 11.39 20.83
CA ALA A 68 9.89 10.03 20.56
C ALA A 68 10.48 9.38 21.82
N GLU A 69 11.14 10.15 22.69
CA GLU A 69 11.69 9.66 23.95
C GLU A 69 10.61 9.09 24.90
N VAL A 70 9.42 9.72 24.92
CA VAL A 70 8.28 9.25 25.71
C VAL A 70 7.79 7.92 25.15
N VAL A 71 7.63 7.84 23.82
CA VAL A 71 7.17 6.63 23.13
C VAL A 71 8.14 5.46 23.33
N TRP A 72 9.45 5.69 23.21
CA TRP A 72 10.46 4.62 23.42
C TRP A 72 10.43 4.09 24.84
N LYS A 73 10.34 4.99 25.83
CA LYS A 73 10.20 4.61 27.24
C LYS A 73 8.96 3.76 27.49
N GLU A 74 7.82 4.09 26.87
CA GLU A 74 6.59 3.29 26.96
C GLU A 74 6.70 1.93 26.27
N LEU A 75 7.39 1.85 25.14
CA LEU A 75 7.63 0.62 24.39
C LEU A 75 8.73 -0.27 25.01
N GLY A 76 9.48 0.23 25.98
CA GLY A 76 10.56 -0.51 26.66
C GLY A 76 11.76 -0.78 25.76
N ILE A 77 12.02 0.11 24.80
CA ILE A 77 13.17 0.08 23.87
C ILE A 77 14.10 1.28 24.07
#